data_AF-A0A6A6QRF6-F1
#
_entry.id   AF-A0A6A6QRF6-F1
#
_cell.length_a   1.000
_cell.length_b   1.000
_cell.length_c   1.000
_cell.angle_alpha   90.00
_cell.angle_beta   90.00
_cell.angle_gamma   90.00
#
_symmetry.space_group_name_H-M   'P 1'
#
loop_
_entity.id
_entity.type
_entity.pdbx_description
1 polymer ?
#
loop_
_entity_poly.entity_id
_entity_poly.type
_entity_poly.pdbx_seq_one_letter_code
_entity_poly.pdbx_strand_id
1 'polypeptide(L)'
;LASNEQNVYCYAKALEAAAANEDRGKDLMGLFLKRREDKFMITQKVVAAAADNRKSGEEIMVVLLQEAAERFEISAGLIVQIARWFDHGVMKLLLEQRGDEVRIIEEVVTAAARNLKDGRDVIALLLDRRGDEIKITEEKVVEAAAGNEDNGRDVIALLLDRRGEEIKITEQALAAAAKNDGSGREVMELLLKQRGDEIKITEKVLKAAAENNGEGVMALLLKERGDEIRITEEVVKAAAGNVYQDVMALLLKERGDEVKITEEVLKVAVGYREAIGLLLQKLGDQLIITEEVLKEAARDAGVMALLLEQRGDEVKITEEVLKVAVTNQEVMELLLQQLGDQLKITEEVVMIAA
;
A
#
# COMPACT_ATOMS: atom_id res chain seq x y z
N LEU A 1 7.19 23.92 -48.03
CA LEU A 1 7.29 24.23 -46.58
C LEU A 1 6.22 23.44 -45.80
N ALA A 2 4.92 23.58 -46.09
CA ALA A 2 3.86 22.80 -45.44
C ALA A 2 4.00 21.25 -45.56
N SER A 3 4.51 20.73 -46.68
CA SER A 3 4.73 19.29 -46.86
C SER A 3 5.88 18.71 -46.02
N ASN A 4 6.82 19.55 -45.58
CA ASN A 4 7.98 19.10 -44.81
C ASN A 4 7.66 19.03 -43.31
N GLU A 5 6.89 20.00 -42.79
CA GLU A 5 6.41 20.00 -41.40
C GLU A 5 5.43 18.86 -41.12
N GLN A 6 4.51 18.58 -42.04
CA GLN A 6 3.57 17.46 -41.92
C GLN A 6 4.31 16.11 -41.86
N ASN A 7 5.38 15.96 -42.64
CA ASN A 7 6.19 14.73 -42.65
C ASN A 7 6.98 14.55 -41.35
N VAL A 8 7.62 15.60 -40.84
CA VAL A 8 8.35 15.56 -39.55
C VAL A 8 7.40 15.17 -38.42
N TYR A 9 6.19 15.73 -38.39
CA TYR A 9 5.17 15.39 -37.41
C TYR A 9 4.71 13.91 -37.50
N CYS A 10 4.49 13.40 -38.71
CA CYS A 10 4.14 12.00 -38.92
C CYS A 10 5.26 11.04 -38.48
N TYR A 11 6.53 11.41 -38.69
CA TYR A 11 7.68 10.60 -38.27
C TYR A 11 7.83 10.56 -36.74
N ALA A 12 7.63 11.70 -36.06
CA ALA A 12 7.65 11.73 -34.60
C ALA A 12 6.53 10.86 -33.97
N LYS A 13 5.31 10.92 -34.52
CA LYS A 13 4.20 10.06 -34.08
C LYS A 13 4.45 8.57 -34.33
N ALA A 14 5.10 8.22 -35.44
CA ALA A 14 5.43 6.83 -35.73
C ALA A 14 6.46 6.27 -34.73
N LEU A 15 7.46 7.07 -34.35
CA LEU A 15 8.40 6.72 -33.27
C LEU A 15 7.69 6.58 -31.92
N GLU A 16 6.80 7.50 -31.58
CA GLU A 16 6.03 7.44 -30.33
C GLU A 16 5.18 6.16 -30.26
N ALA A 17 4.48 5.83 -31.34
CA ALA A 17 3.70 4.60 -31.44
C ALA A 17 4.57 3.33 -31.39
N ALA A 18 5.79 3.38 -31.93
CA ALA A 18 6.74 2.27 -31.82
C ALA A 18 7.27 2.13 -30.39
N ALA A 19 7.62 3.22 -29.72
CA ALA A 19 8.06 3.22 -28.34
C ALA A 19 6.97 2.71 -27.38
N ALA A 20 5.71 3.04 -27.65
CA ALA A 20 4.55 2.55 -26.89
C ALA A 20 4.13 1.12 -27.28
N ASN A 21 4.73 0.50 -28.29
CA ASN A 21 4.34 -0.84 -28.74
C ASN A 21 4.91 -1.90 -27.79
N GLU A 22 4.03 -2.61 -27.10
CA GLU A 22 4.43 -3.58 -26.07
C GLU A 22 5.08 -4.84 -26.65
N ASP A 23 4.73 -5.26 -27.88
CA ASP A 23 5.15 -6.54 -28.45
C ASP A 23 6.34 -6.43 -29.40
N ARG A 24 6.42 -5.34 -30.16
CA ARG A 24 7.40 -5.13 -31.23
C ARG A 24 8.18 -3.83 -31.09
N GLY A 25 8.07 -3.15 -29.94
CA GLY A 25 8.64 -1.83 -29.76
C GLY A 25 10.15 -1.80 -29.98
N LYS A 26 10.89 -2.75 -29.40
CA LYS A 26 12.35 -2.88 -29.64
C LYS A 26 12.70 -3.00 -31.12
N ASP A 27 12.06 -3.93 -31.82
CA ASP A 27 12.32 -4.18 -33.24
C ASP A 27 12.00 -2.97 -34.10
N LEU A 28 10.85 -2.32 -33.86
CA LEU A 28 10.43 -1.13 -34.60
C LEU A 28 11.37 0.05 -34.34
N MET A 29 11.73 0.29 -33.07
CA MET A 29 12.67 1.34 -32.69
C MET A 29 14.05 1.09 -33.30
N GLY A 30 14.57 -0.13 -33.23
CA GLY A 30 15.83 -0.51 -33.86
C GLY A 30 15.81 -0.32 -35.38
N LEU A 31 14.71 -0.67 -36.06
CA LEU A 31 14.56 -0.45 -37.50
C LEU A 31 14.53 1.03 -37.87
N PHE A 32 13.81 1.85 -37.11
CA PHE A 32 13.70 3.29 -37.37
C PHE A 32 15.03 4.01 -37.15
N LEU A 33 15.74 3.67 -36.08
CA LEU A 33 17.04 4.29 -35.76
C LEU A 33 18.12 3.86 -36.75
N LYS A 34 18.18 2.58 -37.16
CA LYS A 34 19.23 2.08 -38.08
C LYS A 34 19.03 2.45 -39.55
N ARG A 35 17.79 2.56 -40.04
CA ARG A 35 17.53 2.72 -41.48
C ARG A 35 17.20 4.16 -41.92
N ARG A 36 16.87 5.05 -40.97
CA ARG A 36 16.28 6.37 -41.26
C ARG A 36 16.67 7.41 -40.20
N GLU A 37 17.90 7.34 -39.72
CA GLU A 37 18.42 8.14 -38.61
C GLU A 37 18.16 9.65 -38.79
N ASP A 38 18.35 10.15 -40.02
CA ASP A 38 18.22 11.54 -40.45
C ASP A 38 16.77 12.07 -40.46
N LYS A 39 15.76 11.19 -40.44
CA LYS A 39 14.34 11.57 -40.62
C LYS A 39 13.52 11.57 -39.34
N PHE A 40 14.05 10.91 -38.31
CA PHE A 40 13.30 10.63 -37.09
C PHE A 40 13.84 11.48 -35.95
N MET A 41 13.04 12.45 -35.51
CA MET A 41 13.33 13.28 -34.34
C MET A 41 12.86 12.55 -33.08
N ILE A 42 13.79 12.31 -32.16
CA ILE A 42 13.48 11.70 -30.86
C ILE A 42 12.99 12.82 -29.94
N THR A 43 11.68 12.92 -29.82
CA THR A 43 11.06 13.92 -28.93
C THR A 43 10.97 13.38 -27.51
N GLN A 44 10.76 14.27 -26.54
CA GLN A 44 10.50 13.87 -25.15
C GLN A 44 9.32 12.90 -25.01
N LYS A 45 8.33 12.97 -25.90
CA LYS A 45 7.19 12.02 -25.90
C LYS A 45 7.59 10.60 -26.29
N VAL A 46 8.55 10.46 -27.22
CA VAL A 46 9.06 9.13 -27.63
C VAL A 46 9.78 8.48 -26.45
N VAL A 47 10.60 9.27 -25.75
CA VAL A 47 11.37 8.78 -24.60
C VAL A 47 10.45 8.46 -23.42
N ALA A 48 9.44 9.31 -23.15
CA ALA A 48 8.42 9.04 -22.14
C ALA A 48 7.61 7.78 -22.48
N ALA A 49 7.20 7.59 -23.73
CA ALA A 49 6.49 6.40 -24.16
C ALA A 49 7.32 5.11 -23.98
N ALA A 50 8.64 5.18 -24.19
CA ALA A 50 9.54 4.07 -23.90
C ALA A 50 9.67 3.81 -22.39
N ALA A 51 9.82 4.87 -21.59
CA ALA A 51 9.93 4.79 -20.14
C ALA A 51 8.65 4.25 -19.46
N ASP A 52 7.47 4.55 -20.03
CA ASP A 52 6.18 4.08 -19.53
C ASP A 52 5.77 2.69 -20.09
N ASN A 53 6.54 2.13 -21.04
CA ASN A 53 6.26 0.82 -21.63
C ASN A 53 6.69 -0.31 -20.69
N ARG A 54 5.71 -0.94 -20.03
CA ARG A 54 5.93 -1.96 -19.00
C ARG A 54 6.49 -3.30 -19.51
N LYS A 55 6.41 -3.56 -20.82
CA LYS A 55 6.78 -4.87 -21.40
C LYS A 55 8.11 -4.84 -22.13
N SER A 56 8.31 -3.82 -22.97
CA SER A 56 9.50 -3.68 -23.82
C SER A 56 10.30 -2.40 -23.52
N GLY A 57 9.89 -1.59 -22.54
CA GLY A 57 10.50 -0.29 -22.25
C GLY A 57 11.99 -0.35 -21.94
N GLU A 58 12.42 -1.35 -21.16
CA GLU A 58 13.84 -1.58 -20.87
C GLU A 58 14.65 -1.77 -22.14
N GLU A 59 14.22 -2.68 -23.02
CA GLU A 59 14.93 -2.97 -24.27
C GLU A 59 14.93 -1.77 -25.22
N ILE A 60 13.82 -1.02 -25.25
CA ILE A 60 13.73 0.21 -26.06
C ILE A 60 14.66 1.28 -25.52
N MET A 61 14.73 1.46 -24.20
CA MET A 61 15.64 2.42 -23.58
C MET A 61 17.10 2.05 -23.78
N VAL A 62 17.45 0.76 -23.75
CA VAL A 62 18.79 0.29 -24.13
C VAL A 62 19.11 0.72 -25.57
N VAL A 63 18.21 0.49 -26.52
CA VAL A 63 18.41 0.89 -27.92
C VAL A 63 18.54 2.42 -28.05
N LEU A 64 17.69 3.19 -27.37
CA LEU A 64 17.74 4.66 -27.40
C LEU A 64 19.06 5.20 -26.83
N LEU A 65 19.53 4.65 -25.71
CA LEU A 65 20.78 5.06 -25.06
C LEU A 65 22.02 4.60 -25.85
N GLN A 66 21.97 3.47 -26.57
CA GLN A 66 23.13 3.00 -27.34
C GLN A 66 23.25 3.66 -28.72
N GLU A 67 22.12 3.83 -29.42
CA GLU A 67 22.12 4.24 -30.83
C GLU A 67 21.78 5.73 -30.99
N ALA A 68 21.30 6.40 -29.94
CA ALA A 68 20.80 7.77 -30.05
C ALA A 68 20.94 8.63 -28.78
N ALA A 69 21.92 8.34 -27.92
CA ALA A 69 22.13 9.04 -26.63
C ALA A 69 22.10 10.57 -26.76
N GLU A 70 22.79 11.12 -27.76
CA GLU A 70 22.97 12.57 -27.96
C GLU A 70 21.76 13.24 -28.66
N ARG A 71 20.74 12.47 -29.04
CA ARG A 71 19.63 12.96 -29.88
C ARG A 71 18.39 13.35 -29.08
N PHE A 72 18.45 13.27 -27.75
CA PHE A 72 17.40 13.70 -26.84
C PHE A 72 17.99 14.21 -25.52
N GLU A 73 17.26 15.07 -24.82
CA GLU A 73 17.70 15.59 -23.52
C GLU A 73 17.31 14.63 -22.39
N ILE A 74 18.21 14.39 -21.43
CA ILE A 74 17.85 13.73 -20.18
C ILE A 74 17.14 14.75 -19.28
N SER A 75 15.85 14.52 -19.05
CA SER A 75 15.09 15.25 -18.04
C SER A 75 15.17 14.56 -16.68
N ALA A 76 14.99 15.30 -15.59
CA ALA A 76 14.92 14.72 -14.24
C ALA A 76 13.81 13.66 -14.13
N GLY A 77 12.64 13.91 -14.74
CA GLY A 77 11.53 12.96 -14.76
C GLY A 77 11.86 11.63 -15.45
N LEU A 78 12.67 11.66 -16.51
CA LEU A 78 13.15 10.43 -17.15
C LEU A 78 14.08 9.63 -16.24
N ILE A 79 15.00 10.30 -15.53
CA ILE A 79 15.90 9.64 -14.58
C ILE A 79 15.08 8.97 -13.47
N VAL A 80 14.06 9.65 -12.96
CA VAL A 80 13.12 9.13 -11.96
C VAL A 80 12.38 7.90 -12.49
N GLN A 81 11.87 7.92 -13.72
CA GLN A 81 11.21 6.76 -14.33
C GLN A 81 12.15 5.57 -14.48
N ILE A 82 13.36 5.78 -15.01
CA ILE A 82 14.37 4.72 -15.15
C ILE A 82 14.71 4.12 -13.78
N ALA A 83 14.97 4.97 -12.78
CA ALA A 83 15.29 4.52 -11.42
C ALA A 83 14.16 3.68 -10.80
N ARG A 84 12.90 4.05 -11.07
CA ARG A 84 11.72 3.40 -10.48
C ARG A 84 11.39 2.05 -11.10
N TRP A 85 11.55 1.91 -12.40
CA TRP A 85 10.94 0.81 -13.14
C TRP A 85 11.92 -0.13 -13.83
N PHE A 86 13.15 0.31 -14.10
CA PHE A 86 14.13 -0.47 -14.84
C PHE A 86 15.23 -1.02 -13.96
N ASP A 87 15.89 -2.05 -14.47
CA ASP A 87 17.04 -2.65 -13.81
C ASP A 87 18.27 -1.71 -13.75
N HIS A 88 19.23 -2.09 -12.92
CA HIS A 88 20.51 -1.41 -12.77
C HIS A 88 21.32 -1.36 -14.07
N GLY A 89 21.05 -2.25 -15.04
CA GLY A 89 21.68 -2.25 -16.36
C GLY A 89 21.32 -1.01 -17.17
N VAL A 90 20.04 -0.66 -17.22
CA VAL A 90 19.57 0.56 -17.89
C VAL A 90 20.10 1.82 -17.18
N MET A 91 20.05 1.85 -15.84
CA MET A 91 20.62 2.96 -15.07
C MET A 91 22.13 3.11 -15.30
N LYS A 92 22.87 2.00 -15.35
CA LYS A 92 24.30 2.00 -15.65
C LYS A 92 24.58 2.55 -17.04
N LEU A 93 23.85 2.13 -18.05
CA LEU A 93 23.99 2.66 -19.41
C LEU A 93 23.69 4.16 -19.46
N LEU A 94 22.66 4.64 -18.75
CA LEU A 94 22.35 6.06 -18.67
C LEU A 94 23.55 6.86 -18.10
N LEU A 95 24.12 6.40 -16.99
CA LEU A 95 25.27 7.04 -16.36
C LEU A 95 26.53 7.01 -17.23
N GLU A 96 26.77 5.91 -17.94
CA GLU A 96 27.92 5.74 -18.83
C GLU A 96 27.83 6.60 -20.10
N GLN A 97 26.63 6.74 -20.67
CA GLN A 97 26.43 7.51 -21.91
C GLN A 97 26.26 9.00 -21.67
N ARG A 98 25.66 9.41 -20.53
CA ARG A 98 25.28 10.82 -20.30
C ARG A 98 26.07 11.50 -19.18
N GLY A 99 26.91 10.76 -18.47
CA GLY A 99 27.90 11.32 -17.54
C GLY A 99 27.30 12.37 -16.61
N ASP A 100 27.86 13.58 -16.63
CA ASP A 100 27.53 14.70 -15.74
C ASP A 100 26.15 15.32 -15.98
N GLU A 101 25.49 15.01 -17.10
CA GLU A 101 24.11 15.45 -17.36
C GLU A 101 23.10 14.75 -16.44
N VAL A 102 23.47 13.56 -15.94
CA VAL A 102 22.65 12.79 -15.01
C VAL A 102 22.87 13.31 -13.60
N ARG A 103 21.92 14.12 -13.11
CA ARG A 103 21.93 14.61 -11.72
C ARG A 103 21.15 13.68 -10.82
N ILE A 104 21.82 13.12 -9.80
CA ILE A 104 21.15 12.27 -8.82
C ILE A 104 20.64 13.15 -7.67
N ILE A 105 19.32 13.37 -7.66
CA ILE A 105 18.61 14.12 -6.63
C ILE A 105 17.82 13.17 -5.70
N GLU A 106 17.32 13.69 -4.57
CA GLU A 106 16.44 12.97 -3.63
C GLU A 106 15.38 12.12 -4.34
N GLU A 107 14.68 12.72 -5.31
CA GLU A 107 13.56 12.09 -6.00
C GLU A 107 14.00 10.84 -6.79
N VAL A 108 15.20 10.86 -7.38
CA VAL A 108 15.77 9.72 -8.11
C VAL A 108 16.09 8.57 -7.15
N VAL A 109 16.67 8.88 -5.98
CA VAL A 109 17.01 7.88 -4.97
C VAL A 109 15.74 7.32 -4.31
N THR A 110 14.76 8.17 -4.04
CA THR A 110 13.44 7.76 -3.54
C THR A 110 12.72 6.86 -4.56
N ALA A 111 12.85 7.16 -5.86
CA ALA A 111 12.30 6.33 -6.92
C ALA A 111 13.00 4.96 -7.01
N ALA A 112 14.34 4.93 -6.93
CA ALA A 112 15.12 3.71 -6.86
C ALA A 112 14.75 2.85 -5.63
N ALA A 113 14.51 3.49 -4.47
CA ALA A 113 14.06 2.79 -3.27
C ALA A 113 12.66 2.14 -3.42
N ARG A 114 11.82 2.66 -4.33
CA ARG A 114 10.51 2.07 -4.68
C ARG A 114 10.57 1.03 -5.81
N ASN A 115 11.74 0.78 -6.38
CA ASN A 115 11.88 -0.15 -7.49
C ASN A 115 11.72 -1.59 -6.95
N LEU A 116 10.61 -2.21 -7.35
CA LEU A 116 10.22 -3.55 -6.92
C LEU A 116 11.03 -4.65 -7.60
N LYS A 117 11.62 -4.37 -8.77
CA LYS A 117 12.37 -5.35 -9.56
C LYS A 117 13.82 -5.46 -9.10
N ASP A 118 14.47 -4.31 -8.93
CA ASP A 118 15.92 -4.22 -8.84
C ASP A 118 16.43 -3.05 -7.97
N GLY A 119 15.59 -2.58 -7.03
CA GLY A 119 15.88 -1.38 -6.24
C GLY A 119 17.18 -1.45 -5.46
N ARG A 120 17.55 -2.63 -4.96
CA ARG A 120 18.83 -2.85 -4.27
C ARG A 120 20.02 -2.50 -5.16
N ASP A 121 20.10 -3.07 -6.37
CA ASP A 121 21.26 -2.91 -7.25
C ASP A 121 21.28 -1.53 -7.91
N VAL A 122 20.11 -0.92 -8.18
CA VAL A 122 20.03 0.47 -8.61
C VAL A 122 20.57 1.41 -7.52
N ILE A 123 20.13 1.27 -6.27
CA ILE A 123 20.66 2.06 -5.14
C ILE A 123 22.18 1.83 -4.99
N ALA A 124 22.64 0.58 -5.03
CA ALA A 124 24.07 0.26 -4.91
C ALA A 124 24.90 0.98 -5.99
N LEU A 125 24.45 0.92 -7.25
CA LEU A 125 25.09 1.59 -8.37
C LEU A 125 25.14 3.12 -8.18
N LEU A 126 24.04 3.73 -7.76
CA LEU A 126 23.97 5.17 -7.51
C LEU A 126 24.95 5.59 -6.40
N LEU A 127 25.05 4.81 -5.33
CA LEU A 127 26.00 5.06 -4.25
C LEU A 127 27.47 4.88 -4.69
N ASP A 128 27.75 3.85 -5.49
CA ASP A 128 29.12 3.57 -5.96
C ASP A 128 29.63 4.63 -6.93
N ARG A 129 28.74 5.18 -7.78
CA ARG A 129 29.13 6.13 -8.83
C ARG A 129 28.98 7.59 -8.41
N ARG A 130 28.01 7.91 -7.55
CA ARG A 130 27.59 9.27 -7.21
C ARG A 130 27.31 9.46 -5.72
N GLY A 131 27.93 8.64 -4.86
CA GLY A 131 27.69 8.65 -3.42
C GLY A 131 27.82 10.03 -2.76
N ASP A 132 28.77 10.85 -3.22
CA ASP A 132 29.03 12.21 -2.73
C ASP A 132 27.93 13.23 -3.12
N GLU A 133 27.22 12.98 -4.23
CA GLU A 133 26.09 13.81 -4.67
C GLU A 133 24.83 13.51 -3.88
N ILE A 134 24.74 12.29 -3.32
CA ILE A 134 23.54 11.78 -2.67
C ILE A 134 23.57 12.12 -1.18
N LYS A 135 22.60 12.91 -0.74
CA LYS A 135 22.31 13.12 0.69
C LYS A 135 21.20 12.16 1.12
N ILE A 136 21.54 11.01 1.70
CA ILE A 136 20.56 10.04 2.25
C ILE A 136 20.17 10.40 3.69
N THR A 137 20.21 11.68 4.04
CA THR A 137 19.65 12.17 5.31
C THR A 137 18.12 12.24 5.27
N GLU A 138 17.52 11.86 4.16
CA GLU A 138 16.12 12.13 3.87
C GLU A 138 15.24 10.96 4.28
N GLU A 139 14.43 11.25 5.28
CA GLU A 139 13.40 10.38 5.87
C GLU A 139 12.52 9.71 4.79
N LYS A 140 12.34 10.35 3.62
CA LYS A 140 11.55 9.83 2.50
C LYS A 140 12.17 8.63 1.79
N VAL A 141 13.49 8.53 1.70
CA VAL A 141 14.14 7.38 1.05
C VAL A 141 13.93 6.12 1.88
N VAL A 142 14.08 6.25 3.20
CA VAL A 142 13.84 5.16 4.16
C VAL A 142 12.37 4.77 4.17
N GLU A 143 11.46 5.75 4.18
CA GLU A 143 10.02 5.48 4.08
C GLU A 143 9.64 4.75 2.79
N ALA A 144 10.21 5.18 1.64
CA ALA A 144 10.00 4.55 0.35
C ALA A 144 10.51 3.10 0.31
N ALA A 145 11.70 2.84 0.86
CA ALA A 145 12.24 1.50 0.97
C ALA A 145 11.42 0.63 1.94
N ALA A 146 10.97 1.18 3.07
CA ALA A 146 10.14 0.47 4.03
C ALA A 146 8.78 0.04 3.46
N GLY A 147 8.21 0.83 2.54
CA GLY A 147 7.00 0.49 1.80
C GLY A 147 7.22 -0.33 0.51
N ASN A 148 8.44 -0.78 0.22
CA ASN A 148 8.73 -1.59 -0.97
C ASN A 148 8.46 -3.08 -0.67
N GLU A 149 7.48 -3.67 -1.34
CA GLU A 149 6.98 -5.02 -1.06
C GLU A 149 7.99 -6.13 -1.39
N ASP A 150 8.83 -5.95 -2.41
CA ASP A 150 9.71 -7.01 -2.93
C ASP A 150 11.18 -6.83 -2.52
N ASN A 151 11.67 -5.59 -2.53
CA ASN A 151 13.08 -5.25 -2.34
C ASN A 151 13.33 -4.43 -1.05
N GLY A 152 12.30 -4.12 -0.27
CA GLY A 152 12.39 -3.18 0.86
C GLY A 152 13.43 -3.56 1.91
N ARG A 153 13.44 -4.82 2.35
CA ARG A 153 14.44 -5.36 3.30
C ARG A 153 15.87 -5.13 2.83
N ASP A 154 16.14 -5.46 1.57
CA ASP A 154 17.48 -5.42 0.98
C ASP A 154 17.97 -4.00 0.75
N VAL A 155 17.07 -3.11 0.32
CA VAL A 155 17.37 -1.67 0.19
C VAL A 155 17.68 -1.07 1.57
N ILE A 156 16.85 -1.31 2.59
CA ILE A 156 17.11 -0.82 3.94
C ILE A 156 18.44 -1.36 4.48
N ALA A 157 18.73 -2.66 4.28
CA ALA A 157 19.99 -3.26 4.72
C ALA A 157 21.21 -2.58 4.08
N LEU A 158 21.16 -2.35 2.76
CA LEU A 158 22.23 -1.68 2.02
C LEU A 158 22.44 -0.23 2.48
N LEU A 159 21.34 0.50 2.69
CA LEU A 159 21.38 1.87 3.16
C LEU A 159 22.02 1.95 4.56
N LEU A 160 21.61 1.08 5.49
CA LEU A 160 22.17 1.01 6.84
C LEU A 160 23.66 0.62 6.84
N ASP A 161 24.07 -0.31 5.98
CA ASP A 161 25.47 -0.73 5.85
C ASP A 161 26.38 0.41 5.35
N ARG A 162 25.94 1.13 4.31
CA ARG A 162 26.78 2.14 3.65
C ARG A 162 26.66 3.54 4.23
N ARG A 163 25.53 3.88 4.85
CA ARG A 163 25.18 5.24 5.30
C ARG A 163 24.48 5.26 6.66
N GLY A 164 24.72 4.23 7.49
CA GLY A 164 23.99 4.02 8.75
C GLY A 164 23.94 5.23 9.69
N GLU A 165 25.05 5.98 9.84
CA GLU A 165 25.13 7.17 10.70
C GLU A 165 24.28 8.35 10.18
N GLU A 166 24.01 8.41 8.87
CA GLU A 166 23.21 9.46 8.25
C GLU A 166 21.71 9.14 8.26
N ILE A 167 21.37 7.85 8.42
CA ILE A 167 20.00 7.37 8.35
C ILE A 167 19.29 7.55 9.68
N LYS A 168 18.17 8.25 9.61
CA LYS A 168 17.23 8.40 10.71
C LYS A 168 16.01 7.53 10.46
N ILE A 169 15.70 6.64 11.40
CA ILE A 169 14.46 5.86 11.37
C ILE A 169 13.32 6.70 11.93
N THR A 170 12.30 6.95 11.13
CA THR A 170 11.16 7.79 11.50
C THR A 170 9.92 6.96 11.80
N GLU A 171 8.96 7.56 12.51
CA GLU A 171 7.64 6.97 12.70
C GLU A 171 6.94 6.67 11.36
N GLN A 172 7.14 7.50 10.33
CA GLN A 172 6.55 7.27 9.00
C GLN A 172 7.16 6.05 8.32
N ALA A 173 8.48 5.86 8.40
CA ALA A 173 9.13 4.67 7.87
C ALA A 173 8.67 3.40 8.60
N LEU A 174 8.51 3.46 9.93
CA LEU A 174 7.98 2.35 10.71
C LEU A 174 6.51 2.05 10.36
N ALA A 175 5.68 3.07 10.17
CA ALA A 175 4.30 2.91 9.75
C ALA A 175 4.20 2.35 8.31
N ALA A 176 5.09 2.76 7.41
CA ALA A 176 5.17 2.21 6.05
C ALA A 176 5.55 0.73 6.06
N ALA A 177 6.56 0.34 6.85
CA ALA A 177 6.90 -1.07 7.06
C ALA A 177 5.73 -1.84 7.68
N ALA A 178 5.03 -1.26 8.64
CA ALA A 178 3.89 -1.93 9.29
C ALA A 178 2.68 -2.15 8.36
N LYS A 179 2.51 -1.33 7.32
CA LYS A 179 1.47 -1.48 6.29
C LYS A 179 1.90 -2.37 5.11
N ASN A 180 3.17 -2.76 5.04
CA ASN A 180 3.72 -3.47 3.89
C ASN A 180 3.50 -4.99 4.03
N ASP A 181 2.61 -5.54 3.21
CA ASP A 181 2.24 -6.96 3.25
C ASP A 181 3.30 -7.89 2.64
N GLY A 182 4.20 -7.36 1.80
CA GLY A 182 5.25 -8.13 1.14
C GLY A 182 6.46 -8.36 2.04
N SER A 183 7.17 -7.29 2.38
CA SER A 183 8.43 -7.35 3.15
C SER A 183 8.39 -6.60 4.47
N GLY A 184 7.21 -6.12 4.90
CA GLY A 184 7.07 -5.26 6.06
C GLY A 184 7.55 -5.89 7.37
N ARG A 185 7.30 -7.19 7.56
CA ARG A 185 7.78 -7.94 8.73
C ARG A 185 9.30 -8.02 8.77
N GLU A 186 9.91 -8.35 7.65
CA GLU A 186 11.37 -8.45 7.49
C GLU A 186 12.06 -7.11 7.67
N VAL A 187 11.47 -6.03 7.14
CA VAL A 187 11.95 -4.66 7.35
C VAL A 187 11.86 -4.29 8.82
N MET A 188 10.71 -4.52 9.47
CA MET A 188 10.53 -4.20 10.90
C MET A 188 11.52 -4.99 11.77
N GLU A 189 11.73 -6.28 11.50
CA GLU A 189 12.71 -7.11 12.21
C GLU A 189 14.14 -6.59 12.06
N LEU A 190 14.54 -6.23 10.83
CA LEU A 190 15.86 -5.67 10.57
C LEU A 190 16.08 -4.35 11.32
N LEU A 191 15.09 -3.45 11.28
CA LEU A 191 15.15 -2.15 11.94
C LEU A 191 15.25 -2.30 13.46
N LEU A 192 14.42 -3.15 14.06
CA LEU A 192 14.47 -3.42 15.50
C LEU A 192 15.81 -4.03 15.93
N LYS A 193 16.36 -4.94 15.11
CA LYS A 193 17.64 -5.59 15.41
C LYS A 193 18.83 -4.63 15.34
N GLN A 194 18.87 -3.74 14.34
CA GLN A 194 20.03 -2.86 14.11
C GLN A 194 19.91 -1.51 14.82
N ARG A 195 18.69 -1.00 15.02
CA ARG A 195 18.41 0.36 15.53
C ARG A 195 17.36 0.36 16.65
N GLY A 196 17.21 -0.75 17.35
CA GLY A 196 16.18 -0.95 18.37
C GLY A 196 16.12 0.16 19.43
N ASP A 197 17.29 0.60 19.92
CA ASP A 197 17.42 1.65 20.95
C ASP A 197 16.91 3.02 20.49
N GLU A 198 16.85 3.26 19.18
CA GLU A 198 16.36 4.52 18.59
C GLU A 198 14.87 4.47 18.23
N ILE A 199 14.32 3.26 18.14
CA ILE A 199 12.96 3.04 17.69
C ILE A 199 12.02 3.09 18.89
N LYS A 200 11.01 3.95 18.78
CA LYS A 200 9.85 3.94 19.67
C LYS A 200 8.63 3.45 18.89
N ILE A 201 7.98 2.41 19.38
CA ILE A 201 6.71 1.94 18.82
C ILE A 201 5.60 2.85 19.31
N THR A 202 4.95 3.55 18.38
CA THR A 202 3.86 4.48 18.66
C THR A 202 2.50 3.87 18.31
N GLU A 203 1.42 4.48 18.79
CA GLU A 203 0.06 4.09 18.42
C GLU A 203 -0.14 4.10 16.90
N LYS A 204 0.47 5.05 16.19
CA LYS A 204 0.38 5.11 14.73
C LYS A 204 0.98 3.88 14.04
N VAL A 205 2.13 3.40 14.52
CA VAL A 205 2.77 2.19 13.99
C VAL A 205 1.91 0.95 14.29
N LEU A 206 1.30 0.89 15.47
CA LEU A 206 0.40 -0.20 15.85
C LEU A 206 -0.90 -0.19 15.04
N LYS A 207 -1.53 0.98 14.84
CA LYS A 207 -2.69 1.12 13.96
C LYS A 207 -2.36 0.70 12.54
N ALA A 208 -1.20 1.13 12.02
CA ALA A 208 -0.72 0.72 10.71
C ALA A 208 -0.61 -0.80 10.55
N ALA A 209 -0.05 -1.50 11.55
CA ALA A 209 -0.02 -2.96 11.56
C ALA A 209 -1.41 -3.60 11.69
N ALA A 210 -2.34 -2.94 12.38
CA ALA A 210 -3.68 -3.45 12.61
C ALA A 210 -4.67 -3.23 11.46
N GLU A 211 -4.43 -2.24 10.59
CA GLU A 211 -5.29 -1.88 9.45
C GLU A 211 -5.08 -2.75 8.20
N ASN A 212 -4.02 -3.59 8.15
CA ASN A 212 -3.70 -4.41 6.98
C ASN A 212 -3.46 -5.88 7.35
N ASN A 213 -2.91 -6.72 6.46
CA ASN A 213 -2.48 -8.09 6.79
C ASN A 213 -1.20 -8.12 7.66
N GLY A 214 -1.15 -7.22 8.65
CA GLY A 214 0.00 -6.99 9.51
C GLY A 214 0.05 -7.91 10.74
N GLU A 215 -0.60 -9.08 10.73
CA GLU A 215 -0.52 -10.04 11.84
C GLU A 215 0.94 -10.38 12.17
N GLY A 216 1.76 -10.64 11.14
CA GLY A 216 3.18 -10.94 11.30
C GLY A 216 3.98 -9.78 11.92
N VAL A 217 3.65 -8.53 11.56
CA VAL A 217 4.27 -7.33 12.15
C VAL A 217 3.79 -7.15 13.58
N MET A 218 2.49 -7.22 13.84
CA MET A 218 1.92 -7.07 15.18
C MET A 218 2.49 -8.12 16.14
N ALA A 219 2.58 -9.39 15.71
CA ALA A 219 3.17 -10.46 16.51
C ALA A 219 4.64 -10.18 16.85
N LEU A 220 5.42 -9.70 15.88
CA LEU A 220 6.81 -9.30 16.10
C LEU A 220 6.91 -8.16 17.13
N LEU A 221 6.10 -7.11 16.97
CA LEU A 221 6.10 -5.95 17.87
C LEU A 221 5.73 -6.35 19.30
N LEU A 222 4.67 -7.14 19.48
CA LEU A 222 4.25 -7.64 20.80
C LEU A 222 5.31 -8.51 21.45
N LYS A 223 6.03 -9.33 20.67
CA LYS A 223 7.09 -10.21 21.18
C LYS A 223 8.34 -9.45 21.60
N GLU A 224 8.83 -8.54 20.76
CA GLU A 224 10.12 -7.88 20.97
C GLU A 224 10.00 -6.61 21.82
N ARG A 225 8.84 -5.94 21.81
CA ARG A 225 8.60 -4.64 22.45
C ARG A 225 7.33 -4.62 23.31
N GLY A 226 6.86 -5.79 23.74
CA GLY A 226 5.58 -5.96 24.45
C GLY A 226 5.41 -5.07 25.67
N ASP A 227 6.47 -4.91 26.48
CA ASP A 227 6.49 -4.10 27.71
C ASP A 227 6.35 -2.59 27.45
N GLU A 228 6.68 -2.14 26.24
CA GLU A 228 6.59 -0.73 25.84
C GLU A 228 5.28 -0.40 25.12
N ILE A 229 4.60 -1.44 24.63
CA ILE A 229 3.37 -1.32 23.86
C ILE A 229 2.18 -1.32 24.81
N ARG A 230 1.27 -0.37 24.60
CA ARG A 230 -0.07 -0.39 25.19
C ARG A 230 -1.10 -0.51 24.08
N ILE A 231 -2.00 -1.47 24.21
CA ILE A 231 -3.12 -1.59 23.28
C ILE A 231 -4.17 -0.53 23.63
N THR A 232 -4.36 0.42 22.71
CA THR A 232 -5.34 1.50 22.84
C THR A 232 -6.63 1.16 22.11
N GLU A 233 -7.72 1.85 22.44
CA GLU A 233 -9.00 1.67 21.75
C GLU A 233 -8.88 1.91 20.23
N GLU A 234 -8.04 2.86 19.80
CA GLU A 234 -7.83 3.14 18.38
C GLU A 234 -7.11 2.00 17.63
N VAL A 235 -6.22 1.27 18.30
CA VAL A 235 -5.60 0.05 17.74
C VAL A 235 -6.63 -1.08 17.67
N VAL A 236 -7.48 -1.21 18.68
CA VAL A 236 -8.55 -2.22 18.69
C VAL A 236 -9.59 -1.93 17.60
N LYS A 237 -9.98 -0.65 17.39
CA LYS A 237 -10.86 -0.24 16.29
C LYS A 237 -10.25 -0.55 14.93
N ALA A 238 -8.97 -0.26 14.74
CA ALA A 238 -8.26 -0.61 13.51
C ALA A 238 -8.31 -2.11 13.23
N ALA A 239 -8.04 -2.95 14.24
CA ALA A 239 -8.12 -4.40 14.11
C ALA A 239 -9.56 -4.90 13.88
N ALA A 240 -10.55 -4.31 14.55
CA ALA A 240 -11.97 -4.66 14.41
C ALA A 240 -12.53 -4.32 13.02
N GLY A 241 -12.01 -3.26 12.40
CA GLY A 241 -12.40 -2.80 11.06
C GLY A 241 -11.56 -3.41 9.94
N ASN A 242 -10.71 -4.38 10.24
CA ASN A 242 -9.91 -5.07 9.25
C ASN A 242 -10.71 -6.22 8.64
N VAL A 243 -10.57 -6.46 7.35
CA VAL A 243 -11.16 -7.62 6.67
C VAL A 243 -10.51 -8.92 7.17
N TYR A 244 -9.21 -8.87 7.46
CA TYR A 244 -8.46 -9.96 8.07
C TYR A 244 -8.57 -9.88 9.60
N GLN A 245 -9.16 -10.89 10.21
CA GLN A 245 -9.41 -10.91 11.67
C GLN A 245 -8.22 -11.37 12.49
N ASP A 246 -7.11 -11.73 11.83
CA ASP A 246 -5.95 -12.35 12.45
C ASP A 246 -5.29 -11.43 13.49
N VAL A 247 -5.23 -10.11 13.21
CA VAL A 247 -4.74 -9.14 14.19
C VAL A 247 -5.64 -9.08 15.41
N MET A 248 -6.97 -8.99 15.24
CA MET A 248 -7.89 -8.97 16.37
C MET A 248 -7.79 -10.27 17.18
N ALA A 249 -7.72 -11.42 16.52
CA ALA A 249 -7.54 -12.71 17.16
C ALA A 249 -6.25 -12.80 17.97
N LEU A 250 -5.15 -12.30 17.41
CA LEU A 250 -3.85 -12.21 18.06
C LEU A 250 -3.91 -11.30 19.31
N LEU A 251 -4.50 -10.11 19.19
CA LEU A 251 -4.63 -9.17 20.29
C LEU A 251 -5.45 -9.76 21.44
N LEU A 252 -6.57 -10.41 21.16
CA LEU A 252 -7.39 -11.09 22.18
C LEU A 252 -6.64 -12.24 22.84
N LYS A 253 -5.79 -12.95 22.10
CA LYS A 253 -5.02 -14.10 22.61
C LYS A 253 -3.85 -13.68 23.49
N GLU A 254 -3.07 -12.69 23.06
CA GLU A 254 -1.80 -12.31 23.70
C GLU A 254 -1.96 -11.15 24.70
N ARG A 255 -2.97 -10.29 24.52
CA ARG A 255 -3.21 -9.06 25.32
C ARG A 255 -4.69 -8.86 25.68
N GLY A 256 -5.43 -9.96 25.84
CA GLY A 256 -6.88 -9.93 26.04
C GLY A 256 -7.35 -9.11 27.26
N ASP A 257 -6.53 -9.01 28.30
CA ASP A 257 -6.79 -8.18 29.48
C ASP A 257 -6.68 -6.66 29.23
N GLU A 258 -5.93 -6.27 28.20
CA GLU A 258 -5.83 -4.87 27.76
C GLU A 258 -6.83 -4.51 26.67
N VAL A 259 -7.31 -5.49 25.91
CA VAL A 259 -8.29 -5.28 24.84
C VAL A 259 -9.66 -4.97 25.44
N LYS A 260 -10.07 -3.70 25.33
CA LYS A 260 -11.40 -3.25 25.75
C LYS A 260 -12.30 -3.12 24.54
N ILE A 261 -13.36 -3.91 24.50
CA ILE A 261 -14.43 -3.77 23.51
C ILE A 261 -15.44 -2.74 24.01
N THR A 262 -15.28 -1.50 23.56
CA THR A 262 -16.23 -0.42 23.78
C THR A 262 -17.40 -0.53 22.78
N GLU A 263 -18.48 0.24 23.01
CA GLU A 263 -19.58 0.36 22.04
C GLU A 263 -19.06 0.78 20.66
N GLU A 264 -18.12 1.73 20.61
CA GLU A 264 -17.55 2.23 19.36
C GLU A 264 -16.71 1.17 18.63
N VAL A 265 -15.92 0.35 19.36
CA VAL A 265 -15.22 -0.81 18.77
C VAL A 265 -16.23 -1.80 18.21
N LEU A 266 -17.30 -2.08 18.94
CA LEU A 266 -18.30 -3.07 18.55
C LEU A 266 -19.10 -2.60 17.34
N LYS A 267 -19.44 -1.31 17.24
CA LYS A 267 -20.05 -0.70 16.05
C LYS A 267 -19.17 -0.87 14.80
N VAL A 268 -17.85 -0.70 14.94
CA VAL A 268 -16.92 -0.99 13.84
C VAL A 268 -16.95 -2.47 13.48
N ALA A 269 -16.83 -3.38 14.46
CA ALA A 269 -16.82 -4.82 14.22
C ALA A 269 -18.11 -5.33 13.56
N VAL A 270 -19.27 -4.73 13.88
CA VAL A 270 -20.56 -5.07 13.27
C VAL A 270 -20.59 -4.78 11.76
N GLY A 271 -19.74 -3.87 11.26
CA GLY A 271 -19.56 -3.66 9.82
C GLY A 271 -18.82 -4.81 9.11
N TYR A 272 -18.22 -5.75 9.85
CA TYR A 272 -17.40 -6.84 9.33
C TYR A 272 -17.84 -8.16 9.96
N ARG A 273 -18.59 -8.97 9.20
CA ARG A 273 -19.24 -10.19 9.71
C ARG A 273 -18.28 -11.15 10.44
N GLU A 274 -17.09 -11.33 9.90
CA GLU A 274 -16.05 -12.17 10.47
C GLU A 274 -15.51 -11.59 11.78
N ALA A 275 -15.38 -10.26 11.89
CA ALA A 275 -14.93 -9.58 13.10
C ALA A 275 -15.89 -9.76 14.26
N ILE A 276 -17.17 -9.46 14.03
CA ILE A 276 -18.20 -9.65 15.06
C ILE A 276 -18.35 -11.12 15.42
N GLY A 277 -18.25 -12.03 14.43
CA GLY A 277 -18.26 -13.48 14.69
C GLY A 277 -17.12 -13.94 15.61
N LEU A 278 -15.89 -13.45 15.37
CA LEU A 278 -14.74 -13.71 16.23
C LEU A 278 -14.97 -13.18 17.65
N LEU A 279 -15.44 -11.93 17.78
CA LEU A 279 -15.70 -11.33 19.09
C LEU A 279 -16.76 -12.10 19.86
N LEU A 280 -17.89 -12.44 19.23
CA LEU A 280 -18.94 -13.23 19.85
C LEU A 280 -18.42 -14.59 20.33
N GLN A 281 -17.62 -15.28 19.51
CA GLN A 281 -17.03 -16.57 19.87
C GLN A 281 -16.05 -16.47 21.04
N LYS A 282 -15.21 -15.42 21.09
CA LYS A 282 -14.11 -15.31 22.06
C LYS A 282 -14.53 -14.68 23.38
N LEU A 283 -15.47 -13.74 23.35
CA LEU A 283 -15.84 -12.92 24.49
C LEU A 283 -17.24 -13.24 25.01
N GLY A 284 -18.13 -13.79 24.18
CA GLY A 284 -19.49 -14.20 24.57
C GLY A 284 -20.21 -13.13 25.38
N ASP A 285 -20.65 -13.50 26.58
CA ASP A 285 -21.41 -12.67 27.53
C ASP A 285 -20.66 -11.40 27.99
N GLN A 286 -19.34 -11.31 27.80
CA GLN A 286 -18.59 -10.09 28.13
C GLN A 286 -18.90 -8.93 27.17
N LEU A 287 -19.43 -9.23 25.98
CA LEU A 287 -19.82 -8.21 25.01
C LEU A 287 -21.17 -7.62 25.37
N ILE A 288 -21.21 -6.30 25.52
CA ILE A 288 -22.45 -5.57 25.78
C ILE A 288 -23.04 -5.15 24.43
N ILE A 289 -24.14 -5.80 24.04
CA ILE A 289 -24.89 -5.45 22.82
C ILE A 289 -25.88 -4.33 23.16
N THR A 290 -25.60 -3.10 22.73
CA THR A 290 -26.45 -1.94 22.98
C THR A 290 -27.44 -1.69 21.84
N GLU A 291 -28.42 -0.80 22.05
CA GLU A 291 -29.37 -0.40 21.01
C GLU A 291 -28.65 0.20 19.79
N GLU A 292 -27.61 1.00 20.00
CA GLU A 292 -26.84 1.63 18.92
C GLU A 292 -26.06 0.61 18.08
N VAL A 293 -25.53 -0.45 18.72
CA VAL A 293 -24.90 -1.58 18.03
C VAL A 293 -25.93 -2.35 17.20
N LEU A 294 -27.14 -2.55 17.74
CA LEU A 294 -28.22 -3.22 17.02
C LEU A 294 -28.75 -2.41 15.84
N LYS A 295 -28.81 -1.08 15.94
CA LYS A 295 -29.14 -0.19 14.82
C LYS A 295 -28.13 -0.33 13.68
N GLU A 296 -26.85 -0.42 13.99
CA GLU A 296 -25.82 -0.68 12.97
C GLU A 296 -25.95 -2.09 12.38
N ALA A 297 -26.18 -3.12 13.22
CA ALA A 297 -26.38 -4.49 12.75
C ALA A 297 -27.64 -4.65 11.89
N ALA A 298 -28.68 -3.83 12.13
CA ALA A 298 -29.92 -3.83 11.36
C ALA A 298 -29.75 -3.38 9.90
N ARG A 299 -28.52 -3.08 9.47
CA ARG A 299 -28.17 -2.81 8.06
C ARG A 299 -27.70 -4.05 7.31
N ASP A 300 -27.38 -5.15 8.00
CA ASP A 300 -26.88 -6.40 7.40
C ASP A 300 -27.59 -7.63 8.02
N ALA A 301 -28.32 -8.38 7.20
CA ALA A 301 -29.09 -9.54 7.67
C ALA A 301 -28.19 -10.67 8.20
N GLY A 302 -27.00 -10.85 7.65
CA GLY A 302 -26.05 -11.86 8.09
C GLY A 302 -25.49 -11.54 9.48
N VAL A 303 -25.21 -10.27 9.77
CA VAL A 303 -24.75 -9.83 11.09
C VAL A 303 -25.88 -9.87 12.11
N MET A 304 -27.08 -9.41 11.75
CA MET A 304 -28.25 -9.50 12.63
C MET A 304 -28.56 -10.97 12.98
N ALA A 305 -28.49 -11.88 12.01
CA ALA A 305 -28.68 -13.31 12.25
C ALA A 305 -27.64 -13.87 13.24
N LEU A 306 -26.36 -13.53 13.09
CA LEU A 306 -25.32 -13.97 14.03
C LEU A 306 -25.56 -13.49 15.45
N LEU A 307 -25.99 -12.23 15.62
CA LEU A 307 -26.31 -11.68 16.95
C LEU A 307 -27.50 -12.40 17.57
N LEU A 308 -28.57 -12.66 16.82
CA LEU A 308 -29.73 -13.39 17.32
C LEU A 308 -29.42 -14.86 17.65
N GLU A 309 -28.64 -15.53 16.80
CA GLU A 309 -28.24 -16.93 17.01
C GLU A 309 -27.35 -17.11 18.24
N GLN A 310 -26.40 -16.20 18.47
CA GLN A 310 -25.41 -16.34 19.54
C GLN A 310 -25.79 -15.61 20.83
N ARG A 311 -26.65 -14.59 20.76
CA ARG A 311 -27.01 -13.71 21.91
C ARG A 311 -28.51 -13.45 22.03
N GLY A 312 -29.36 -14.30 21.45
CA GLY A 312 -30.81 -14.08 21.32
C GLY A 312 -31.53 -13.59 22.59
N ASP A 313 -31.23 -14.15 23.76
CA ASP A 313 -31.88 -13.75 25.03
C ASP A 313 -31.50 -12.33 25.49
N GLU A 314 -30.35 -11.82 25.05
CA GLU A 314 -29.82 -10.51 25.41
C GLU A 314 -30.10 -9.43 24.36
N VAL A 315 -30.34 -9.84 23.11
CA VAL A 315 -30.68 -8.94 22.00
C VAL A 315 -32.13 -8.47 22.13
N LYS A 316 -32.31 -7.23 22.58
CA LYS A 316 -33.62 -6.59 22.67
C LYS A 316 -33.86 -5.72 21.44
N ILE A 317 -34.72 -6.19 20.55
CA ILE A 317 -35.17 -5.42 19.39
C ILE A 317 -36.19 -4.37 19.85
N THR A 318 -35.74 -3.12 19.94
CA THR A 318 -36.58 -1.97 20.30
C THR A 318 -37.26 -1.38 19.07
N GLU A 319 -38.20 -0.47 19.29
CA GLU A 319 -38.85 0.27 18.19
C GLU A 319 -37.83 1.05 17.37
N GLU A 320 -36.82 1.66 18.00
CA GLU A 320 -35.78 2.41 17.30
C GLU A 320 -34.87 1.52 16.43
N VAL A 321 -34.63 0.27 16.83
CA VAL A 321 -33.95 -0.73 15.98
C VAL A 321 -34.85 -1.13 14.82
N LEU A 322 -36.15 -1.32 15.05
CA LEU A 322 -37.12 -1.66 13.99
C LEU A 322 -37.26 -0.57 12.94
N LYS A 323 -37.21 0.72 13.34
CA LYS A 323 -37.22 1.85 12.39
C LYS A 323 -36.05 1.80 11.41
N VAL A 324 -34.89 1.29 11.84
CA VAL A 324 -33.74 1.07 10.94
C VAL A 324 -33.93 -0.22 10.13
N ALA A 325 -34.26 -1.33 10.80
CA ALA A 325 -34.40 -2.64 10.18
C ALA A 325 -35.46 -2.65 9.05
N VAL A 326 -36.54 -1.90 9.20
CA VAL A 326 -37.62 -1.87 8.20
C VAL A 326 -37.21 -1.27 6.86
N THR A 327 -36.10 -0.51 6.83
CA THR A 327 -35.50 0.01 5.60
C THR A 327 -34.67 -1.05 4.86
N ASN A 328 -34.39 -2.20 5.48
CA ASN A 328 -33.71 -3.35 4.89
C ASN A 328 -34.64 -4.58 4.89
N GLN A 329 -35.14 -4.93 3.71
CA GLN A 329 -36.09 -6.03 3.54
C GLN A 329 -35.59 -7.35 4.12
N GLU A 330 -34.33 -7.73 3.86
CA GLU A 330 -33.76 -9.00 4.32
C GLU A 330 -33.68 -9.07 5.84
N VAL A 331 -33.29 -7.96 6.48
CA VAL A 331 -33.24 -7.87 7.95
C VAL A 331 -34.65 -7.96 8.53
N MET A 332 -35.64 -7.27 7.94
CA MET A 332 -37.01 -7.31 8.44
C MET A 332 -37.63 -8.70 8.28
N GLU A 333 -37.41 -9.38 7.15
CA GLU A 333 -37.84 -10.77 6.93
C GLU A 333 -37.24 -11.72 7.97
N LEU A 334 -35.93 -11.60 8.24
CA LEU A 334 -35.23 -12.37 9.27
C LEU A 334 -35.85 -12.14 10.66
N LEU A 335 -36.06 -10.88 11.05
CA LEU A 335 -36.62 -10.53 12.36
C LEU A 335 -38.05 -11.09 12.51
N LEU A 336 -38.90 -10.95 11.49
CA LEU A 336 -40.25 -11.51 11.49
C LEU A 336 -40.22 -13.04 11.61
N GLN A 337 -39.29 -13.70 10.93
CA GLN A 337 -39.16 -15.15 10.95
C GLN A 337 -38.67 -15.67 12.32
N GLN A 338 -37.70 -15.01 12.94
CA GLN A 338 -37.08 -15.49 14.18
C GLN A 338 -37.81 -15.05 15.44
N LEU A 339 -38.35 -13.84 15.47
CA LEU A 339 -38.95 -13.24 16.68
C LEU A 339 -40.48 -13.12 16.61
N GLY A 340 -41.07 -13.08 15.41
CA GLY A 340 -42.52 -13.07 15.20
C GLY A 340 -43.26 -12.07 16.11
N ASP A 341 -44.18 -12.58 16.93
CA ASP A 341 -45.03 -11.79 17.83
C ASP A 341 -44.27 -11.05 18.95
N GLN A 342 -42.98 -11.35 19.16
CA GLN A 342 -42.17 -10.62 20.14
C GLN A 342 -41.80 -9.21 19.65
N LEU A 343 -41.90 -8.96 18.34
CA LEU A 343 -41.63 -7.65 17.76
C LEU A 343 -42.78 -6.68 17.99
N LYS A 344 -42.48 -5.54 18.59
CA LYS A 344 -43.45 -4.45 18.78
C LYS A 344 -43.46 -3.55 17.55
N ILE A 345 -44.18 -3.97 16.51
CA ILE A 345 -44.37 -3.18 15.28
C ILE A 345 -45.43 -2.09 15.56
N THR A 346 -45.00 -0.84 15.53
CA THR A 346 -45.87 0.34 15.73
C THR A 346 -46.32 0.94 14.40
N GLU A 347 -47.31 1.84 14.44
CA GLU A 347 -47.75 2.59 13.26
C GLU A 347 -46.59 3.39 12.64
N GLU A 348 -45.70 3.94 13.45
CA GLU A 348 -44.54 4.70 12.98
C GLU A 348 -43.57 3.81 12.17
N VAL A 349 -43.28 2.59 12.63
CA VAL A 349 -42.46 1.62 11.89
C VAL A 349 -43.11 1.26 10.55
N VAL A 350 -44.43 1.04 10.54
CA VAL A 350 -45.17 0.73 9.30
C VAL A 350 -45.14 1.90 8.33
N MET A 351 -45.25 3.15 8.81
CA MET A 351 -45.18 4.33 7.95
C MET A 351 -43.79 4.54 7.32
N ILE A 352 -42.70 4.17 8.01
CA ILE A 352 -41.34 4.24 7.43
C ILE A 352 -41.14 3.17 6.34
N ALA A 353 -41.82 2.04 6.46
CA ALA A 353 -41.77 0.94 5.50
C ALA A 353 -42.48 1.24 4.16
N ALA A 354 -43.50 2.09 4.19
CA ALA A 354 -44.40 2.41 3.08
C ALA A 354 -43.84 3.52 2.19
#